data_AF-A0A938V2K5-F1
#
_entry.id   AF-A0A938V2K5-F1
#
_cell.length_a   1.000
_cell.length_b   1.000
_cell.length_c   1.000
_cell.angle_alpha   90.00
_cell.angle_beta   90.00
_cell.angle_gamma   90.00
#
_symmetry.space_group_name_H-M   'P 1'
#
loop_
_entity.id
_entity.type
_entity.pdbx_description
1 polymer ?
#
loop_
_entity_poly.entity_id
_entity_poly.type
_entity_poly.pdbx_seq_one_letter_code
_entity_poly.pdbx_strand_id
1 'polypeptide(L)'
;MSRRGRGAGLGGPGSSGAPTSTPESAAGPAGFVLAVDSPAYGPFAAGRREDGKVVLVDHAVPGDLVEAEPYHETSSLVNARITRVVEPSPHRREPLCPSFPACGGCSWMNYIREAQLRYKAEVVNRLLSRLRPQGTRPDRMADGRWSTVDGSPTGEGKPAPHGSPDPPLPGHLLSEILHDALELGYRHRVRLHLSGRPGVPCSIGFFSHGTHDVVPIRSCPVCVPELDRAVAALAGWPPPVPFSASVELVATADGAVLGVLYLSQPIRRPAGLARRLVEDGLLAGAVVASPESGWGRFGVQSGRIRVSGREAEEGLDAEESIFVPVSATSFCQANRTVNRLLVRHVVDTVRQTGASRVLELYAGHGNFTYPLAHAGTEVVAVEVGVDLSILPPHPRVRFIRGDAVGQLRKLGRAPLVLLDPPRTGARELMPHLAKAGPGHILYVSCDPNTFVRDAAVLSEGGYRIASITAFDMMPQTHHVELTALFQAD
;
A
#
# COMPACT_ATOMS: atom_id res chain seq x y z
N MET A 1 -17.37 -44.62 -58.34
CA MET A 1 -17.75 -44.39 -59.75
C MET A 1 -18.10 -42.92 -59.92
N SER A 2 -17.43 -42.27 -60.87
CA SER A 2 -17.54 -40.85 -61.22
C SER A 2 -18.72 -40.61 -62.18
N ARG A 3 -19.40 -39.46 -62.03
CA ARG A 3 -19.79 -38.49 -63.11
C ARG A 3 -20.62 -37.34 -62.48
N ARG A 4 -20.12 -36.09 -62.51
CA ARG A 4 -20.43 -34.97 -63.47
C ARG A 4 -21.92 -34.55 -63.42
N GLY A 5 -22.36 -33.29 -63.30
CA GLY A 5 -21.75 -31.96 -63.37
C GLY A 5 -22.67 -30.98 -64.14
N ARG A 6 -22.62 -29.67 -63.79
CA ARG A 6 -23.21 -28.44 -64.42
C ARG A 6 -24.63 -28.05 -63.94
N GLY A 7 -24.96 -26.79 -63.64
CA GLY A 7 -24.21 -25.53 -63.65
C GLY A 7 -25.06 -24.30 -63.24
N ALA A 8 -24.36 -23.27 -62.77
CA ALA A 8 -24.57 -21.81 -62.79
C ALA A 8 -25.94 -21.16 -62.48
N GLY A 9 -25.92 -20.28 -61.46
CA GLY A 9 -26.82 -19.14 -61.28
C GLY A 9 -26.22 -18.16 -60.26
N LEU A 10 -25.60 -17.08 -60.74
CA LEU A 10 -24.99 -16.00 -59.96
C LEU A 10 -26.07 -14.99 -59.52
N GLY A 11 -26.10 -14.66 -58.23
CA GLY A 11 -26.85 -13.53 -57.68
C GLY A 11 -26.03 -12.90 -56.55
N GLY A 12 -25.61 -11.64 -56.74
CA GLY A 12 -24.65 -10.95 -55.88
C GLY A 12 -25.19 -10.56 -54.49
N PRO A 13 -24.30 -10.30 -53.51
CA PRO A 13 -24.71 -9.84 -52.19
C PRO A 13 -25.08 -8.35 -52.24
N GLY A 14 -26.31 -8.06 -51.82
CA GLY A 14 -26.82 -6.71 -51.67
C GLY A 14 -26.03 -5.91 -50.63
N SER A 15 -25.72 -4.68 -51.01
CA SER A 15 -25.19 -3.61 -50.17
C SER A 15 -26.22 -3.20 -49.11
N SER A 16 -25.93 -3.45 -47.83
CA SER A 16 -26.58 -2.75 -46.72
C SER A 16 -25.69 -1.59 -46.28
N GLY A 17 -26.16 -0.38 -46.57
CA GLY A 17 -25.49 0.87 -46.24
C GLY A 17 -25.30 1.04 -44.74
N ALA A 18 -24.08 1.43 -44.37
CA ALA A 18 -23.76 1.92 -43.05
C ALA A 18 -24.49 3.25 -42.80
N PRO A 19 -25.15 3.45 -41.65
CA PRO A 19 -25.63 4.77 -41.27
C PRO A 19 -24.42 5.60 -40.84
N THR A 20 -24.01 6.53 -41.71
CA THR A 20 -23.20 7.68 -41.36
C THR A 20 -23.99 8.54 -40.38
N SER A 21 -23.72 8.37 -39.09
CA SER A 21 -24.04 9.37 -38.08
C SER A 21 -22.75 10.15 -37.80
N THR A 22 -22.78 11.43 -38.12
CA THR A 22 -21.85 12.44 -37.59
C THR A 22 -21.81 12.32 -36.06
N PRO A 23 -20.63 12.46 -35.42
CA PRO A 23 -20.59 12.51 -33.96
C PRO A 23 -21.23 13.83 -33.52
N GLU A 24 -22.46 13.77 -33.03
CA GLU A 24 -22.96 14.79 -32.11
C GLU A 24 -21.98 14.87 -30.94
N SER A 25 -21.44 16.06 -30.70
CA SER A 25 -20.64 16.30 -29.51
C SER A 25 -21.51 16.03 -28.29
N ALA A 26 -21.29 14.90 -27.63
CA ALA A 26 -21.80 14.67 -26.29
C ALA A 26 -21.19 15.76 -25.39
N ALA A 27 -21.96 16.82 -25.12
CA ALA A 27 -21.66 17.71 -24.02
C ALA A 27 -21.57 16.83 -22.77
N GLY A 28 -20.38 16.76 -22.17
CA GLY A 28 -20.20 16.07 -20.90
C GLY A 28 -21.18 16.62 -19.86
N PRO A 29 -21.46 15.87 -18.78
CA PRO A 29 -22.28 16.38 -17.70
C PRO A 29 -21.75 17.74 -17.24
N ALA A 30 -22.65 18.71 -17.06
CA ALA A 30 -22.28 20.07 -16.68
C ALA A 30 -21.42 20.06 -15.39
N GLY A 31 -20.28 20.75 -15.42
CA GLY A 31 -19.43 20.93 -14.25
C GLY A 31 -20.15 21.71 -13.15
N PHE A 32 -19.64 21.62 -11.93
CA PHE A 32 -20.19 22.32 -10.76
C PHE A 32 -19.07 22.87 -9.88
N VAL A 33 -19.40 23.88 -9.06
CA VAL A 33 -18.52 24.40 -8.01
C VAL A 33 -18.88 23.71 -6.69
N LEU A 34 -17.87 23.23 -5.96
CA LEU A 34 -18.06 22.51 -4.71
C LEU A 34 -16.98 22.85 -3.68
N ALA A 35 -17.39 23.13 -2.44
CA ALA A 35 -16.50 23.14 -1.30
C ALA A 35 -16.26 21.69 -0.82
N VAL A 36 -14.99 21.33 -0.67
CA VAL A 36 -14.56 19.99 -0.26
C VAL A 36 -13.98 20.11 1.15
N ASP A 37 -14.62 19.54 2.16
CA ASP A 37 -14.35 19.87 3.58
C ASP A 37 -13.95 18.67 4.46
N SER A 38 -13.92 17.48 3.85
CA SER A 38 -13.77 16.22 4.58
C SER A 38 -12.76 15.31 3.90
N PRO A 39 -11.83 14.67 4.63
CA PRO A 39 -10.95 13.68 4.04
C PRO A 39 -11.74 12.41 3.67
N ALA A 40 -11.28 11.72 2.64
CA ALA A 40 -11.78 10.42 2.23
C ALA A 40 -10.61 9.45 2.03
N TYR A 41 -10.89 8.14 2.12
CA TYR A 41 -9.89 7.12 1.83
C TYR A 41 -9.62 7.07 0.32
N GLY A 42 -8.36 7.07 -0.08
CA GLY A 42 -7.95 7.11 -1.49
C GLY A 42 -7.39 8.47 -1.91
N PRO A 43 -7.36 8.79 -3.22
CA PRO A 43 -6.90 10.10 -3.71
C PRO A 43 -7.93 11.23 -3.49
N PHE A 44 -9.06 10.95 -2.84
CA PHE A 44 -10.20 11.86 -2.83
C PHE A 44 -10.24 12.71 -1.56
N ALA A 45 -10.84 13.88 -1.68
CA ALA A 45 -11.53 14.53 -0.57
C ALA A 45 -13.03 14.64 -0.90
N ALA A 46 -13.86 14.79 0.13
CA ALA A 46 -15.31 14.73 0.03
C ALA A 46 -15.95 16.08 0.32
N GLY A 47 -16.99 16.39 -0.46
CA GLY A 47 -17.94 17.46 -0.20
C GLY A 47 -19.38 16.95 -0.36
N ARG A 48 -20.36 17.84 -0.21
CA ARG A 48 -21.77 17.52 -0.40
C ARG A 48 -22.41 18.47 -1.39
N ARG A 49 -23.06 17.93 -2.41
CA ARG A 49 -23.83 18.70 -3.40
C ARG A 49 -25.20 19.07 -2.82
N GLU A 50 -25.86 20.09 -3.38
CA GLU A 50 -27.16 20.60 -2.91
C GLU A 50 -28.26 19.52 -2.89
N ASP A 51 -28.19 18.55 -3.79
CA ASP A 51 -29.11 17.40 -3.85
C ASP A 51 -28.83 16.32 -2.78
N GLY A 52 -27.91 16.59 -1.86
CA GLY A 52 -27.57 15.72 -0.73
C GLY A 52 -26.58 14.61 -1.06
N LYS A 53 -26.15 14.44 -2.32
CA LYS A 53 -25.16 13.41 -2.67
C LYS A 53 -23.78 13.73 -2.13
N VAL A 54 -23.06 12.69 -1.70
CA VAL A 54 -21.64 12.81 -1.36
C VAL A 54 -20.86 12.89 -2.67
N VAL A 55 -19.97 13.87 -2.79
CA VAL A 55 -19.10 14.01 -3.95
C VAL A 55 -17.66 13.73 -3.52
N LEU A 56 -17.03 12.73 -4.13
CA LEU A 56 -15.61 12.44 -4.01
C LEU A 56 -14.88 13.11 -5.16
N VAL A 57 -13.97 14.03 -4.83
CA VAL A 57 -13.22 14.79 -5.82
C VAL A 57 -11.76 14.34 -5.84
N ASP A 58 -11.31 13.88 -7.00
CA ASP A 58 -9.95 13.40 -7.23
C ASP A 58 -8.92 14.49 -6.92
N HIS A 59 -7.95 14.18 -6.06
CA HIS A 59 -6.84 15.07 -5.69
C HIS A 59 -7.27 16.42 -5.10
N ALA A 60 -8.52 16.54 -4.63
CA ALA A 60 -8.91 17.65 -3.76
C ALA A 60 -8.24 17.52 -2.39
N VAL A 61 -8.04 18.65 -1.74
CA VAL A 61 -7.56 18.78 -0.36
C VAL A 61 -8.71 19.34 0.46
N PRO A 62 -9.03 18.79 1.65
CA PRO A 62 -10.07 19.38 2.48
C PRO A 62 -9.76 20.85 2.80
N GLY A 63 -10.73 21.72 2.58
CA GLY A 63 -10.62 23.17 2.57
C GLY A 63 -10.61 23.81 1.17
N ASP A 64 -10.52 23.04 0.09
CA ASP A 64 -10.58 23.60 -1.27
C ASP A 64 -12.01 24.00 -1.67
N LEU A 65 -12.11 25.07 -2.46
CA LEU A 65 -13.24 25.34 -3.36
C LEU A 65 -12.81 24.99 -4.79
N VAL A 66 -13.53 24.09 -5.46
CA VAL A 66 -13.14 23.58 -6.78
C VAL A 66 -14.28 23.65 -7.78
N GLU A 67 -13.93 23.89 -9.04
CA GLU A 67 -14.75 23.47 -10.18
C GLU A 67 -14.40 22.03 -10.52
N ALA A 68 -15.44 21.20 -10.63
CA ALA A 68 -15.28 19.77 -10.88
C ALA A 68 -16.26 19.26 -11.92
N GLU A 69 -15.83 18.25 -12.67
CA GLU A 69 -16.65 17.52 -13.64
C GLU A 69 -16.90 16.09 -13.15
N PRO A 70 -18.16 15.64 -13.09
CA PRO A 70 -18.46 14.27 -12.70
C PRO A 70 -18.07 13.29 -13.80
N TYR A 71 -17.51 12.15 -13.41
CA TYR A 71 -17.20 11.05 -14.34
C TYR A 71 -17.91 9.75 -13.97
N HIS A 72 -18.51 9.67 -12.77
CA HIS A 72 -19.32 8.53 -12.35
C HIS A 72 -20.33 8.99 -11.29
N GLU A 73 -21.58 8.56 -11.39
CA GLU A 73 -22.66 8.98 -10.49
C GLU A 73 -23.60 7.81 -10.16
N THR A 74 -23.97 7.70 -8.88
CA THR A 74 -24.96 6.76 -8.36
C THR A 74 -26.11 7.52 -7.66
N SER A 75 -27.00 6.81 -6.97
CA SER A 75 -28.07 7.42 -6.19
C SER A 75 -27.58 8.22 -4.99
N SER A 76 -26.41 7.90 -4.42
CA SER A 76 -25.88 8.52 -3.19
C SER A 76 -24.48 9.12 -3.32
N LEU A 77 -23.76 8.82 -4.41
CA LEU A 77 -22.35 9.16 -4.59
C LEU A 77 -22.09 9.73 -5.98
N VAL A 78 -21.25 10.75 -6.06
CA VAL A 78 -20.68 11.29 -7.31
C VAL A 78 -19.17 11.22 -7.20
N ASN A 79 -18.49 10.70 -8.21
CA ASN A 79 -17.06 10.87 -8.38
C ASN A 79 -16.80 11.94 -9.44
N ALA A 80 -15.91 12.87 -9.12
CA ALA A 80 -15.61 14.01 -9.96
C ALA A 80 -14.11 14.32 -10.00
N ARG A 81 -13.66 14.93 -11.09
CA ARG A 81 -12.29 15.41 -11.26
C ARG A 81 -12.25 16.92 -11.21
N ILE A 82 -11.20 17.47 -10.61
CA ILE A 82 -10.96 18.92 -10.58
C ILE A 82 -10.66 19.38 -12.01
N THR A 83 -11.39 20.40 -12.47
CA THR A 83 -11.02 21.17 -13.66
C THR A 83 -10.28 22.45 -13.28
N ARG A 84 -10.64 23.06 -12.14
CA ARG A 84 -9.96 24.23 -11.58
C ARG A 84 -10.09 24.29 -10.06
N VAL A 85 -9.00 24.64 -9.37
CA VAL A 85 -9.07 25.03 -7.96
C VAL A 85 -9.38 26.52 -7.92
N VAL A 86 -10.53 26.89 -7.39
CA VAL A 86 -11.00 28.29 -7.29
C VAL A 86 -10.36 28.96 -6.08
N GLU A 87 -10.43 28.30 -4.92
CA GLU A 87 -9.77 28.74 -3.69
C GLU A 87 -9.01 27.56 -3.08
N PRO A 88 -7.66 27.61 -3.01
CA PRO A 88 -6.89 26.50 -2.46
C PRO A 88 -7.00 26.45 -0.94
N SER A 89 -7.11 25.24 -0.40
CA SER A 89 -6.99 24.97 1.04
C SER A 89 -5.64 25.47 1.58
N PRO A 90 -5.57 25.96 2.84
CA PRO A 90 -4.29 26.22 3.50
C PRO A 90 -3.44 24.94 3.69
N HIS A 91 -4.05 23.76 3.55
CA HIS A 91 -3.37 22.48 3.61
C HIS A 91 -2.85 22.00 2.24
N ARG A 92 -3.10 22.76 1.17
CA ARG A 92 -2.64 22.46 -0.18
C ARG A 92 -1.23 23.01 -0.39
N ARG A 93 -0.40 22.26 -1.09
CA ARG A 93 0.91 22.71 -1.60
C ARG A 93 1.06 22.40 -3.08
N GLU A 94 2.04 23.03 -3.70
CA GLU A 94 2.53 22.62 -5.01
C GLU A 94 3.19 21.23 -4.90
N PRO A 95 2.84 20.26 -5.77
CA PRO A 95 3.41 18.92 -5.74
C PRO A 95 4.94 18.91 -5.91
N LEU A 96 5.63 18.09 -5.13
CA LEU A 96 7.09 17.95 -5.19
C LEU A 96 7.57 17.05 -6.35
N CYS A 97 6.67 16.50 -7.16
CA CYS A 97 6.97 15.61 -8.28
C CYS A 97 6.26 16.10 -9.55
N PRO A 98 6.99 16.32 -10.66
CA PRO A 98 6.40 16.81 -11.90
C PRO A 98 5.46 15.79 -12.59
N SER A 99 5.50 14.52 -12.19
CA SER A 99 4.61 13.49 -12.72
C SER A 99 3.26 13.41 -11.99
N PHE A 100 3.09 14.13 -10.87
CA PHE A 100 1.80 14.21 -10.18
C PHE A 100 0.90 15.27 -10.86
N PRO A 101 -0.42 15.07 -10.99
CA PRO A 101 -1.22 13.93 -10.51
C PRO A 101 -1.34 12.77 -11.50
N ALA A 102 -0.75 12.87 -12.71
CA ALA A 102 -0.89 11.85 -13.74
C ALA A 102 -0.41 10.46 -13.26
N CYS A 103 0.71 10.41 -12.53
CA CYS A 103 1.23 9.20 -11.93
C CYS A 103 0.38 8.74 -10.74
N GLY A 104 -0.14 7.51 -10.80
CA GLY A 104 -0.92 6.90 -9.71
C GLY A 104 -0.10 6.45 -8.49
N GLY A 105 1.21 6.71 -8.46
CA GLY A 105 2.11 6.29 -7.39
C GLY A 105 1.97 7.10 -6.08
N CYS A 106 1.53 8.36 -6.16
CA CYS A 106 1.28 9.24 -5.01
C CYS A 106 -0.13 9.82 -5.12
N SER A 107 -0.88 9.82 -4.01
CA SER A 107 -2.26 10.34 -3.99
C SER A 107 -2.36 11.74 -3.41
N TRP A 108 -1.46 12.09 -2.49
CA TRP A 108 -1.54 13.27 -1.62
C TRP A 108 -0.30 14.17 -1.72
N MET A 109 0.42 14.17 -2.85
CA MET A 109 1.60 15.04 -3.02
C MET A 109 1.28 16.53 -2.91
N ASN A 110 0.04 16.89 -3.17
CA ASN A 110 -0.50 18.24 -3.04
C ASN A 110 -0.98 18.59 -1.61
N TYR A 111 -0.76 17.73 -0.63
CA TYR A 111 -1.03 18.02 0.79
C TYR A 111 0.26 18.42 1.49
N ILE A 112 0.21 19.44 2.36
CA ILE A 112 1.28 19.70 3.33
C ILE A 112 1.40 18.53 4.32
N ARG A 113 2.57 18.40 4.94
CA ARG A 113 2.93 17.22 5.70
C ARG A 113 2.03 16.99 6.92
N GLU A 114 1.81 18.04 7.68
CA GLU A 114 1.00 18.05 8.89
C GLU A 114 -0.44 17.61 8.57
N ALA A 115 -0.97 18.09 7.45
CA ALA A 115 -2.29 17.71 6.96
C ALA A 115 -2.38 16.24 6.57
N GLN A 116 -1.35 15.66 5.94
CA GLN A 116 -1.33 14.23 5.64
C GLN A 116 -1.47 13.38 6.90
N LEU A 117 -0.70 13.68 7.95
CA LEU A 117 -0.75 12.96 9.22
C LEU A 117 -2.11 13.10 9.89
N ARG A 118 -2.62 14.34 9.98
CA ARG A 118 -3.94 14.64 10.54
C ARG A 118 -5.05 13.88 9.82
N TYR A 119 -5.09 13.94 8.49
CA TYR A 119 -6.17 13.32 7.72
C TYR A 119 -6.08 11.80 7.67
N LYS A 120 -4.89 11.21 7.72
CA LYS A 120 -4.74 9.76 7.95
C LYS A 120 -5.38 9.38 9.29
N ALA A 121 -5.06 10.12 10.36
CA ALA A 121 -5.60 9.83 11.68
C ALA A 121 -7.13 9.97 11.73
N GLU A 122 -7.68 11.00 11.07
CA GLU A 122 -9.13 11.20 10.98
C GLU A 122 -9.82 10.06 10.21
N VAL A 123 -9.29 9.68 9.05
CA VAL A 123 -9.84 8.58 8.23
C VAL A 123 -9.82 7.26 9.00
N VAL A 124 -8.71 6.93 9.68
CA VAL A 124 -8.64 5.68 10.45
C VAL A 124 -9.60 5.72 11.63
N ASN A 125 -9.64 6.80 12.41
CA ASN A 125 -10.56 6.89 13.54
C ASN A 125 -12.04 6.80 13.10
N ARG A 126 -12.39 7.39 11.95
CA ARG A 126 -13.73 7.26 11.35
C ARG A 126 -14.06 5.81 10.99
N LEU A 127 -13.09 5.03 10.54
CA LEU A 127 -13.27 3.61 10.27
C LEU A 127 -13.38 2.80 11.56
N LEU A 128 -12.55 3.08 12.56
CA LEU A 128 -12.55 2.40 13.86
C LEU A 128 -13.83 2.66 14.67
N SER A 129 -14.49 3.82 14.49
CA SER A 129 -15.77 4.10 15.17
C SER A 129 -16.88 3.10 14.81
N ARG A 130 -16.71 2.34 13.72
CA ARG A 130 -17.60 1.24 13.34
C ARG A 130 -17.49 0.03 14.27
N LEU A 131 -16.35 -0.14 14.94
CA LEU A 131 -16.13 -1.19 15.94
C LEU A 131 -16.73 -0.85 17.31
N ARG A 132 -17.16 0.40 17.52
CA ARG A 132 -17.76 0.82 18.79
C ARG A 132 -19.23 0.38 18.89
N PRO A 133 -19.70 0.01 20.09
CA PRO A 133 -21.12 -0.13 20.37
C PRO A 133 -21.89 1.14 19.97
N GLN A 134 -23.08 0.99 19.40
CA GLN A 134 -23.94 2.12 19.02
C GLN A 134 -24.20 3.02 20.25
N GLY A 135 -24.04 4.34 20.10
CA GLY A 135 -24.24 5.34 21.17
C GLY A 135 -22.96 5.93 21.80
N THR A 136 -21.77 5.52 21.37
CA THR A 136 -20.47 6.06 21.86
C THR A 136 -19.63 6.75 20.77
N ARG A 137 -20.29 7.18 19.68
CA ARG A 137 -19.65 7.80 18.51
C ARG A 137 -19.62 9.32 18.66
N PRO A 138 -18.43 9.96 18.54
CA PRO A 138 -18.34 11.40 18.30
C PRO A 138 -19.00 11.75 16.96
N ASP A 139 -19.93 12.69 16.96
CA ASP A 139 -20.55 13.26 15.76
C ASP A 139 -19.94 14.63 15.47
N ARG A 140 -19.75 14.93 14.18
CA ARG A 140 -19.32 16.27 13.73
C ARG A 140 -20.55 17.19 13.77
N MET A 141 -20.51 18.17 14.66
CA MET A 141 -21.54 19.18 14.84
C MET A 141 -21.57 20.17 13.66
N ALA A 142 -22.69 20.87 13.51
CA ALA A 142 -22.92 21.82 12.42
C ALA A 142 -21.94 23.00 12.41
N ASP A 143 -21.28 23.28 13.53
CA ASP A 143 -20.25 24.30 13.70
C ASP A 143 -18.82 23.80 13.39
N GLY A 144 -18.70 22.55 12.91
CA GLY A 144 -17.43 21.93 12.57
C GLY A 144 -16.70 21.27 13.75
N ARG A 145 -17.18 21.41 14.99
CA ARG A 145 -16.62 20.74 16.19
C ARG A 145 -17.07 19.29 16.28
N TRP A 146 -16.35 18.49 17.05
CA TRP A 146 -16.73 17.11 17.36
C TRP A 146 -17.41 17.05 18.73
N SER A 147 -18.44 16.22 18.87
CA SER A 147 -19.02 15.90 20.18
C SER A 147 -18.08 15.00 20.97
N THR A 148 -18.04 15.17 22.28
CA THR A 148 -17.38 14.23 23.21
C THR A 148 -18.22 12.96 23.37
N VAL A 149 -17.67 11.95 24.05
CA VAL A 149 -18.32 10.64 24.28
C VAL A 149 -19.66 10.76 25.04
N ASP A 150 -19.85 11.85 25.80
CA ASP A 150 -21.10 12.16 26.51
C ASP A 150 -22.06 13.09 25.74
N GLY A 151 -21.74 13.44 24.49
CA GLY A 151 -22.56 14.31 23.63
C GLY A 151 -22.38 15.81 23.88
N SER A 152 -21.45 16.22 24.75
CA SER A 152 -21.15 17.65 24.96
C SER A 152 -20.22 18.22 23.89
N PRO A 153 -20.22 19.54 23.64
CA PRO A 153 -19.30 20.17 22.69
C PRO A 153 -17.86 20.08 23.22
N THR A 154 -16.89 19.84 22.33
CA THR A 154 -15.47 20.05 22.66
C THR A 154 -15.27 21.51 23.08
N GLY A 155 -14.78 21.72 24.32
CA GLY A 155 -14.70 23.03 24.95
C GLY A 155 -13.89 24.05 24.16
N GLU A 156 -14.22 25.35 24.31
CA GLU A 156 -13.56 26.48 23.67
C GLU A 156 -12.09 26.61 24.09
N GLY A 157 -11.22 25.80 23.51
CA GLY A 157 -9.79 26.08 23.46
C GLY A 157 -9.57 27.21 22.46
N LYS A 158 -8.94 28.31 22.90
CA LYS A 158 -8.42 29.35 22.01
C LYS A 158 -7.75 28.68 20.80
N PRO A 159 -8.01 29.12 19.55
CA PRO A 159 -7.30 28.61 18.40
C PRO A 159 -5.80 28.75 18.68
N ALA A 160 -5.09 27.63 18.62
CA ALA A 160 -3.66 27.65 18.73
C ALA A 160 -3.11 28.53 17.60
N PRO A 161 -2.07 29.36 17.86
CA PRO A 161 -1.51 30.22 16.84
C PRO A 161 -1.13 29.37 15.61
N HIS A 162 -1.45 29.90 14.43
CA HIS A 162 -1.19 29.27 13.13
C HIS A 162 0.19 28.60 13.11
N GLY A 163 0.21 27.26 13.05
CA GLY A 163 1.43 26.45 13.06
C GLY A 163 1.63 25.53 14.26
N SER A 164 0.72 25.52 15.24
CA SER A 164 0.73 24.47 16.29
C SER A 164 -0.20 23.31 15.89
N PRO A 165 0.20 22.03 16.04
CA PRO A 165 -0.70 20.91 15.83
C PRO A 165 -1.87 21.00 16.82
N ASP A 166 -3.10 20.94 16.29
CA ASP A 166 -4.31 20.84 17.12
C ASP A 166 -4.18 19.65 18.08
N PRO A 167 -4.64 19.76 19.34
CA PRO A 167 -4.65 18.63 20.26
C PRO A 167 -5.49 17.47 19.70
N PRO A 168 -5.14 16.20 20.02
CA PRO A 168 -5.88 15.04 19.54
C PRO A 168 -7.34 15.13 19.98
N LEU A 169 -8.25 14.81 19.05
CA LEU A 169 -9.69 14.87 19.27
C LEU A 169 -10.09 13.95 20.44
N PRO A 170 -10.85 14.44 21.44
CA PRO A 170 -11.25 13.64 22.59
C PRO A 170 -12.02 12.37 22.18
N GLY A 171 -11.62 11.24 22.74
CA GLY A 171 -12.29 9.97 22.51
C GLY A 171 -11.92 9.26 21.21
N HIS A 172 -10.81 9.60 20.54
CA HIS A 172 -10.26 8.83 19.42
C HIS A 172 -9.41 7.64 19.91
N LEU A 173 -9.41 6.52 19.16
CA LEU A 173 -8.56 5.36 19.49
C LEU A 173 -7.10 5.57 19.05
N LEU A 174 -6.89 6.40 18.04
CA LEU A 174 -5.56 6.82 17.58
C LEU A 174 -5.37 8.31 17.85
N SER A 175 -4.40 8.64 18.71
CA SER A 175 -4.00 10.01 19.01
C SER A 175 -2.82 10.50 18.18
N GLU A 176 -1.98 9.60 17.66
CA GLU A 176 -0.75 9.92 16.94
C GLU A 176 -0.46 8.89 15.84
N ILE A 177 0.23 9.33 14.78
CA ILE A 177 0.81 8.45 13.75
C ILE A 177 2.33 8.55 13.87
N LEU A 178 2.99 7.44 14.18
CA LEU A 178 4.44 7.36 14.21
C LEU A 178 5.00 7.50 12.79
N HIS A 179 5.97 8.39 12.61
CA HIS A 179 6.47 8.76 11.30
C HIS A 179 7.96 9.13 11.34
N ASP A 180 8.56 9.17 10.15
CA ASP A 180 9.87 9.75 9.93
C ASP A 180 9.71 11.21 9.45
N ALA A 181 10.73 12.04 9.68
CA ALA A 181 10.81 13.41 9.18
C ALA A 181 10.91 13.43 7.64
N LEU A 182 11.46 12.37 7.04
CA LEU A 182 11.60 12.26 5.59
C LEU A 182 10.25 12.07 4.89
N GLU A 183 9.88 13.05 4.07
CA GLU A 183 8.70 13.02 3.19
C GLU A 183 8.97 12.42 1.81
N LEU A 184 10.24 12.42 1.41
CA LEU A 184 10.78 12.00 0.12
C LEU A 184 12.00 11.11 0.38
N GLY A 185 12.51 10.42 -0.65
CA GLY A 185 13.71 9.60 -0.51
C GLY A 185 13.58 8.42 0.46
N TYR A 186 12.37 8.01 0.84
CA TYR A 186 12.14 6.97 1.86
C TYR A 186 11.92 5.58 1.26
N ARG A 187 11.55 5.50 -0.02
CA ARG A 187 11.02 4.28 -0.66
C ARG A 187 12.16 3.42 -1.17
N HIS A 188 12.33 2.24 -0.59
CA HIS A 188 13.35 1.26 -0.97
C HIS A 188 12.84 0.16 -1.91
N ARG A 189 11.54 0.17 -2.22
CA ARG A 189 10.95 -0.81 -3.14
C ARG A 189 9.87 -0.18 -4.01
N VAL A 190 9.91 -0.51 -5.30
CA VAL A 190 8.95 -0.01 -6.29
C VAL A 190 8.57 -1.10 -7.28
N ARG A 191 7.34 -1.07 -7.78
CA ARG A 191 6.93 -1.85 -8.95
C ARG A 191 6.61 -0.86 -10.07
N LEU A 192 7.31 -1.00 -11.19
CA LEU A 192 7.04 -0.28 -12.43
C LEU A 192 6.34 -1.20 -13.43
N HIS A 193 5.61 -0.59 -14.34
CA HIS A 193 4.90 -1.23 -15.42
C HIS A 193 5.52 -0.84 -16.75
N LEU A 194 5.60 -1.82 -17.63
CA LEU A 194 6.10 -1.68 -19.00
C LEU A 194 4.91 -1.81 -19.94
N SER A 195 4.74 -0.83 -20.82
CA SER A 195 3.78 -0.88 -21.92
C SER A 195 4.55 -1.06 -23.22
N GLY A 196 4.64 -2.30 -23.71
CA GLY A 196 5.28 -2.65 -24.98
C GLY A 196 4.23 -2.95 -26.06
N ARG A 197 4.41 -2.40 -27.27
CA ARG A 197 3.62 -2.73 -28.46
C ARG A 197 4.53 -2.80 -29.70
N PRO A 198 4.24 -3.65 -30.69
CA PRO A 198 5.01 -3.68 -31.94
C PRO A 198 5.08 -2.28 -32.59
N GLY A 199 6.27 -1.81 -32.92
CA GLY A 199 6.49 -0.52 -33.60
C GLY A 199 6.37 0.73 -32.72
N VAL A 200 6.06 0.60 -31.43
CA VAL A 200 5.96 1.73 -30.49
C VAL A 200 7.05 1.60 -29.42
N PRO A 201 7.81 2.67 -29.11
CA PRO A 201 8.76 2.67 -28.01
C PRO A 201 8.09 2.25 -26.69
N CYS A 202 8.72 1.33 -25.96
CA CYS A 202 8.18 0.88 -24.69
C CYS A 202 8.22 2.02 -23.67
N SER A 203 7.12 2.21 -22.94
CA SER A 203 7.05 3.13 -21.81
C SER A 203 7.20 2.38 -20.50
N ILE A 204 8.00 2.93 -19.58
CA ILE A 204 8.25 2.36 -18.25
C ILE A 204 7.88 3.40 -17.19
N GLY A 205 7.05 3.00 -16.23
CA GLY A 205 6.64 3.90 -15.16
C GLY A 205 5.50 3.34 -14.31
N PHE A 206 4.61 4.19 -13.82
CA PHE A 206 3.43 3.76 -13.05
C PHE A 206 2.17 3.84 -13.88
N PHE A 207 1.13 3.13 -13.47
CA PHE A 207 -0.19 3.37 -14.04
C PHE A 207 -0.73 4.74 -13.64
N SER A 208 -1.46 5.38 -14.53
CA SER A 208 -2.32 6.52 -14.20
C SER A 208 -3.48 6.08 -13.31
N HIS A 209 -3.98 7.00 -12.48
CA HIS A 209 -4.99 6.68 -11.46
C HIS A 209 -6.24 6.02 -12.08
N GLY A 210 -6.63 4.84 -11.57
CA GLY A 210 -7.81 4.11 -12.04
C GLY A 210 -7.69 3.47 -13.43
N THR A 211 -6.50 3.43 -14.03
CA THR A 211 -6.28 2.88 -15.40
C THR A 211 -5.14 1.85 -15.44
N HIS A 212 -4.88 1.28 -16.62
CA HIS A 212 -3.68 0.51 -16.92
C HIS A 212 -2.74 1.25 -17.91
N ASP A 213 -2.93 2.56 -18.05
CA ASP A 213 -2.11 3.40 -18.92
C ASP A 213 -0.82 3.77 -18.19
N VAL A 214 0.32 3.43 -18.79
CA VAL A 214 1.63 3.69 -18.18
C VAL A 214 2.02 5.15 -18.41
N VAL A 215 2.17 5.89 -17.32
CA VAL A 215 2.81 7.21 -17.28
C VAL A 215 4.32 7.00 -17.22
N PRO A 216 5.09 7.44 -18.24
CA PRO A 216 6.54 7.30 -18.24
C PRO A 216 7.17 8.06 -17.08
N ILE A 217 8.06 7.41 -16.33
CA ILE A 217 8.76 8.01 -15.19
C ILE A 217 10.25 7.96 -15.41
N ARG A 218 10.92 9.11 -15.32
CA ARG A 218 12.39 9.22 -15.42
C ARG A 218 13.07 9.50 -14.08
N SER A 219 12.31 9.95 -13.09
CA SER A 219 12.74 10.12 -11.71
C SER A 219 11.52 10.03 -10.80
N CYS A 220 11.71 9.49 -9.60
CA CYS A 220 10.70 9.28 -8.59
C CYS A 220 11.24 9.83 -7.25
N PRO A 221 10.86 11.06 -6.85
CA PRO A 221 11.43 11.72 -5.66
C PRO A 221 11.21 10.98 -4.34
N VAL A 222 10.21 10.09 -4.26
CA VAL A 222 9.97 9.28 -3.05
C VAL A 222 10.95 8.10 -2.93
N CYS A 223 11.65 7.71 -4.00
CA CYS A 223 12.64 6.64 -4.00
C CYS A 223 13.96 7.10 -3.38
N VAL A 224 14.64 6.19 -2.66
CA VAL A 224 16.05 6.42 -2.28
C VAL A 224 16.94 6.64 -3.51
N PRO A 225 18.08 7.35 -3.38
CA PRO A 225 18.93 7.69 -4.52
C PRO A 225 19.33 6.51 -5.41
N GLU A 226 19.66 5.35 -4.81
CA GLU A 226 20.04 4.14 -5.54
C GLU A 226 18.88 3.63 -6.41
N LEU A 227 17.68 3.64 -5.84
CA LEU A 227 16.48 3.18 -6.51
C LEU A 227 16.03 4.18 -7.58
N ASP A 228 16.13 5.49 -7.33
CA ASP A 228 15.83 6.52 -8.33
C ASP A 228 16.77 6.43 -9.54
N ARG A 229 18.07 6.20 -9.30
CA ARG A 229 19.04 5.93 -10.38
C ARG A 229 18.63 4.70 -11.22
N ALA A 230 18.19 3.62 -10.58
CA ALA A 230 17.69 2.44 -11.30
C ALA A 230 16.39 2.73 -12.09
N VAL A 231 15.47 3.53 -11.54
CA VAL A 231 14.26 4.00 -12.26
C VAL A 231 14.66 4.79 -13.51
N ALA A 232 15.58 5.76 -13.37
CA ALA A 232 16.07 6.58 -14.47
C ALA A 232 16.76 5.73 -15.55
N ALA A 233 17.60 4.79 -15.14
CA ALA A 233 18.29 3.88 -16.05
C ALA A 233 17.31 3.00 -16.84
N LEU A 234 16.30 2.44 -16.16
CA LEU A 234 15.25 1.66 -16.82
C LEU A 234 14.41 2.51 -17.76
N ALA A 235 14.11 3.76 -17.42
CA ALA A 235 13.34 4.65 -18.30
C ALA A 235 14.03 4.91 -19.65
N GLY A 236 15.37 4.88 -19.68
CA GLY A 236 16.17 4.97 -20.90
C GLY A 236 16.47 3.63 -21.58
N TRP A 237 16.13 2.52 -20.94
CA TRP A 237 16.37 1.18 -21.47
C TRP A 237 15.29 0.81 -22.50
N PRO A 238 15.65 0.41 -23.74
CA PRO A 238 14.70 -0.10 -24.71
C PRO A 238 14.52 -1.62 -24.53
N PRO A 239 13.52 -2.08 -23.75
CA PRO A 239 13.36 -3.51 -23.49
C PRO A 239 13.00 -4.23 -24.79
N PRO A 240 13.60 -5.41 -25.07
CA PRO A 240 13.32 -6.17 -26.29
C PRO A 240 11.99 -6.97 -26.19
N VAL A 241 10.96 -6.41 -25.54
CA VAL A 241 9.67 -7.08 -25.29
C VAL A 241 8.52 -6.26 -25.93
N PRO A 242 7.85 -6.76 -26.98
CA PRO A 242 6.78 -6.04 -27.67
C PRO A 242 5.42 -6.23 -26.97
N PHE A 243 5.41 -6.35 -25.64
CA PHE A 243 4.22 -6.65 -24.84
C PHE A 243 4.37 -6.09 -23.42
N SER A 244 3.26 -6.05 -22.69
CA SER A 244 3.24 -5.52 -21.32
C SER A 244 4.03 -6.39 -20.35
N ALA A 245 4.69 -5.77 -19.38
CA ALA A 245 5.41 -6.45 -18.31
C ALA A 245 5.37 -5.60 -17.03
N SER A 246 5.92 -6.12 -15.94
CA SER A 246 6.20 -5.31 -14.75
C SER A 246 7.58 -5.64 -14.20
N VAL A 247 8.26 -4.63 -13.65
CA VAL A 247 9.54 -4.80 -12.97
C VAL A 247 9.40 -4.37 -11.53
N GLU A 248 9.66 -5.28 -10.61
CA GLU A 248 9.84 -4.97 -9.20
C GLU A 248 11.30 -4.70 -8.92
N LEU A 249 11.57 -3.66 -8.14
CA LEU A 249 12.91 -3.23 -7.77
C LEU A 249 12.99 -3.09 -6.26
N VAL A 250 14.09 -3.56 -5.68
CA VAL A 250 14.38 -3.44 -4.26
C VAL A 250 15.83 -2.98 -4.08
N ALA A 251 15.99 -1.85 -3.39
CA ALA A 251 17.29 -1.45 -2.89
C ALA A 251 17.66 -2.34 -1.69
N THR A 252 18.95 -2.58 -1.46
CA THR A 252 19.50 -3.35 -0.33
C THR A 252 20.23 -2.40 0.65
N ALA A 253 20.75 -2.92 1.77
CA ALA A 253 21.47 -2.10 2.76
C ALA A 253 22.86 -1.66 2.28
N ASP A 254 23.49 -2.45 1.41
CA ASP A 254 24.78 -2.20 0.75
C ASP A 254 24.65 -1.33 -0.52
N GLY A 255 23.45 -0.79 -0.79
CA GLY A 255 23.21 0.13 -1.92
C GLY A 255 23.01 -0.55 -3.28
N ALA A 256 23.01 -1.88 -3.33
CA ALA A 256 22.66 -2.62 -4.55
C ALA A 256 21.15 -2.50 -4.84
N VAL A 257 20.78 -2.56 -6.13
CA VAL A 257 19.37 -2.66 -6.56
C VAL A 257 19.17 -3.99 -7.26
N LEU A 258 18.28 -4.81 -6.71
CA LEU A 258 17.86 -6.09 -7.28
C LEU A 258 16.51 -5.91 -7.96
N GLY A 259 16.25 -6.64 -9.05
CA GLY A 259 14.96 -6.56 -9.72
C GLY A 259 14.40 -7.87 -10.26
N VAL A 260 13.07 -7.95 -10.34
CA VAL A 260 12.34 -9.04 -10.98
C VAL A 260 11.48 -8.48 -12.10
N LEU A 261 11.73 -8.92 -13.33
CA LEU A 261 10.91 -8.62 -14.49
C LEU A 261 9.90 -9.77 -14.71
N TYR A 262 8.62 -9.47 -14.49
CA TYR A 262 7.50 -10.37 -14.77
C TYR A 262 6.94 -10.09 -16.17
N LEU A 263 7.08 -11.05 -17.07
CA LEU A 263 6.60 -10.95 -18.44
C LEU A 263 5.15 -11.44 -18.55
N SER A 264 4.35 -10.79 -19.41
CA SER A 264 3.00 -11.28 -19.74
C SER A 264 3.01 -12.38 -20.82
N GLN A 265 4.11 -12.51 -21.55
CA GLN A 265 4.26 -13.49 -22.64
C GLN A 265 5.59 -14.25 -22.54
N PRO A 266 5.66 -15.49 -23.05
CA PRO A 266 6.87 -16.31 -23.01
C PRO A 266 8.00 -15.73 -23.87
N ILE A 267 9.25 -15.90 -23.42
CA ILE A 267 10.46 -15.65 -24.21
C ILE A 267 11.41 -16.85 -24.14
N ARG A 268 12.17 -17.07 -25.23
CA ARG A 268 13.07 -18.24 -25.32
C ARG A 268 14.24 -18.24 -24.33
N ARG A 269 14.74 -17.07 -23.92
CA ARG A 269 15.99 -16.94 -23.15
C ARG A 269 15.87 -15.95 -21.99
N PRO A 270 15.09 -16.28 -20.93
CA PRO A 270 14.91 -15.39 -19.78
C PRO A 270 16.23 -15.06 -19.07
N ALA A 271 17.17 -16.01 -18.96
CA ALA A 271 18.49 -15.77 -18.36
C ALA A 271 19.34 -14.78 -19.19
N GLY A 272 19.16 -14.75 -20.52
CA GLY A 272 19.83 -13.77 -21.38
C GLY A 272 19.32 -12.35 -21.15
N LEU A 273 18.02 -12.19 -20.93
CA LEU A 273 17.43 -10.89 -20.58
C LEU A 273 17.84 -10.43 -19.17
N ALA A 274 17.90 -11.35 -18.20
CA ALA A 274 18.43 -11.08 -16.86
C ALA A 274 19.89 -10.61 -16.93
N ARG A 275 20.71 -11.27 -17.76
CA ARG A 275 22.11 -10.87 -17.96
C ARG A 275 22.23 -9.45 -18.50
N ARG A 276 21.45 -9.11 -19.53
CA ARG A 276 21.45 -7.75 -20.10
C ARG A 276 21.09 -6.68 -19.07
N LEU A 277 20.09 -6.92 -18.22
CA LEU A 277 19.72 -5.98 -17.15
C LEU A 277 20.90 -5.65 -16.22
N VAL A 278 21.83 -6.59 -16.02
CA VAL A 278 23.00 -6.41 -15.15
C VAL A 278 24.19 -5.86 -15.91
N GLU A 279 24.53 -6.43 -17.08
CA GLU A 279 25.68 -6.00 -17.90
C GLU A 279 25.49 -4.61 -18.50
N ASP A 280 24.25 -4.19 -18.80
CA ASP A 280 23.91 -2.83 -19.23
C ASP A 280 23.94 -1.83 -18.03
N GLY A 281 24.28 -2.29 -16.82
CA GLY A 281 24.43 -1.45 -15.62
C GLY A 281 23.12 -0.98 -14.99
N LEU A 282 21.98 -1.57 -15.35
CA LEU A 282 20.66 -1.14 -14.87
C LEU A 282 20.38 -1.64 -13.45
N LEU A 283 20.85 -2.85 -13.12
CA LEU A 283 20.61 -3.53 -11.84
C LEU A 283 21.87 -4.29 -11.39
N ALA A 284 22.07 -4.43 -10.09
CA ALA A 284 23.12 -5.30 -9.54
C ALA A 284 22.78 -6.78 -9.68
N GLY A 285 21.49 -7.10 -9.78
CA GLY A 285 20.99 -8.46 -9.89
C GLY A 285 19.58 -8.48 -10.46
N ALA A 286 19.32 -9.43 -11.35
CA ALA A 286 18.06 -9.51 -12.07
C ALA A 286 17.53 -10.93 -12.12
N VAL A 287 16.21 -11.02 -12.01
CA VAL A 287 15.42 -12.21 -12.22
C VAL A 287 14.39 -11.91 -13.31
N VAL A 288 14.21 -12.81 -14.27
CA VAL A 288 13.18 -12.70 -15.31
C VAL A 288 12.25 -13.89 -15.16
N ALA A 289 11.00 -13.61 -14.77
CA ALA A 289 9.93 -14.57 -14.70
C ALA A 289 9.16 -14.55 -16.03
N SER A 290 9.33 -15.60 -16.83
CA SER A 290 8.64 -15.78 -18.11
C SER A 290 7.55 -16.85 -17.95
N PRO A 291 6.29 -16.57 -18.34
CA PRO A 291 5.28 -17.60 -18.48
C PRO A 291 5.82 -18.75 -19.34
N GLU A 292 5.52 -19.99 -18.97
CA GLU A 292 5.90 -21.25 -19.66
C GLU A 292 7.40 -21.55 -19.77
N SER A 293 8.26 -20.53 -19.87
CA SER A 293 9.72 -20.64 -20.03
C SER A 293 10.48 -20.60 -18.69
N GLY A 294 9.77 -20.39 -17.58
CA GLY A 294 10.33 -20.42 -16.23
C GLY A 294 11.15 -19.18 -15.89
N TRP A 295 12.17 -19.37 -15.05
CA TRP A 295 12.92 -18.30 -14.39
C TRP A 295 14.34 -18.20 -14.93
N GLY A 296 14.73 -17.01 -15.36
CA GLY A 296 16.12 -16.65 -15.66
C GLY A 296 16.71 -15.78 -14.56
N ARG A 297 17.97 -16.01 -14.18
CA ARG A 297 18.65 -15.27 -13.09
C ARG A 297 20.06 -14.89 -13.51
N PHE A 298 20.51 -13.69 -13.15
CA PHE A 298 21.89 -13.25 -13.34
C PHE A 298 22.27 -12.15 -12.33
N GLY A 299 23.56 -12.05 -11.98
CA GLY A 299 24.06 -11.07 -11.00
C GLY A 299 23.76 -11.46 -9.55
N VAL A 300 23.69 -10.47 -8.66
CA VAL A 300 23.42 -10.65 -7.23
C VAL A 300 22.00 -11.20 -7.03
N GLN A 301 21.84 -12.29 -6.28
CA GLN A 301 20.52 -12.94 -6.10
C GLN A 301 19.83 -12.55 -4.78
N SER A 302 20.61 -12.13 -3.80
CA SER A 302 20.13 -11.68 -2.50
C SER A 302 21.03 -10.60 -1.94
N GLY A 303 20.43 -9.70 -1.17
CA GLY A 303 21.11 -8.74 -0.32
C GLY A 303 20.53 -8.82 1.08
N ARG A 304 20.71 -7.75 1.86
CA ARG A 304 20.13 -7.65 3.20
C ARG A 304 19.44 -6.30 3.39
N ILE A 305 18.48 -6.25 4.30
CA ILE A 305 17.93 -5.00 4.82
C ILE A 305 18.08 -4.97 6.33
N ARG A 306 18.27 -3.78 6.89
CA ARG A 306 18.29 -3.56 8.34
C ARG A 306 16.86 -3.43 8.86
N VAL A 307 16.50 -4.24 9.87
CA VAL A 307 15.16 -4.23 10.50
C VAL A 307 15.18 -3.74 11.95
N SER A 308 16.35 -3.75 12.60
CA SER A 308 16.55 -3.20 13.95
C SER A 308 17.93 -2.54 14.05
N GLY A 309 18.13 -1.73 15.09
CA GLY A 309 19.33 -0.93 15.34
C GLY A 309 19.12 0.56 15.08
N ARG A 310 19.88 1.41 15.80
CA ARG A 310 19.87 2.86 15.61
C ARG A 310 20.60 3.23 14.32
N GLU A 311 20.22 4.32 13.68
CA GLU A 311 21.17 5.01 12.80
C GLU A 311 22.30 5.53 13.67
N ALA A 312 23.53 5.44 13.16
CA ALA A 312 24.70 5.95 13.83
C ALA A 312 24.65 7.50 13.83
N GLU A 313 23.77 8.07 14.65
CA GLU A 313 24.02 9.38 15.22
C GLU A 313 24.97 9.15 16.39
N GLU A 314 26.22 9.54 16.18
CA GLU A 314 27.24 9.76 17.20
C GLU A 314 27.47 8.59 18.19
N GLY A 315 28.21 7.57 17.74
CA GLY A 315 29.12 6.84 18.65
C GLY A 315 28.54 5.71 19.52
N LEU A 316 27.58 4.92 19.03
CA LEU A 316 27.18 3.65 19.65
C LEU A 316 27.22 2.50 18.63
N ASP A 317 27.77 1.36 19.05
CA ASP A 317 28.31 0.31 18.19
C ASP A 317 27.32 -0.27 17.16
N ALA A 318 27.82 -0.47 15.94
CA ALA A 318 27.13 -1.14 14.83
C ALA A 318 26.76 -2.62 15.13
N GLU A 319 27.21 -3.18 16.26
CA GLU A 319 27.09 -4.59 16.64
C GLU A 319 25.67 -5.04 17.05
N GLU A 320 24.72 -4.13 17.29
CA GLU A 320 23.32 -4.49 17.63
C GLU A 320 22.35 -4.44 16.43
N SER A 321 22.81 -4.13 15.22
CA SER A 321 21.94 -4.05 14.04
C SER A 321 21.52 -5.44 13.55
N ILE A 322 20.20 -5.66 13.45
CA ILE A 322 19.66 -6.92 12.91
C ILE A 322 19.41 -6.74 11.42
N PHE A 323 20.00 -7.62 10.62
CA PHE A 323 19.81 -7.68 9.19
C PHE A 323 19.08 -8.96 8.78
N VAL A 324 18.17 -8.83 7.81
CA VAL A 324 17.44 -9.95 7.23
C VAL A 324 17.69 -10.03 5.73
N PRO A 325 17.78 -11.24 5.16
CA PRO A 325 17.99 -11.40 3.73
C PRO A 325 16.78 -10.88 2.95
N VAL A 326 17.06 -10.24 1.82
CA VAL A 326 16.05 -9.85 0.84
C VAL A 326 16.50 -10.37 -0.52
N SER A 327 15.57 -10.93 -1.29
CA SER A 327 15.78 -11.24 -2.70
C SER A 327 14.93 -10.29 -3.54
N ALA A 328 15.19 -10.26 -4.85
CA ALA A 328 14.36 -9.51 -5.79
C ALA A 328 12.87 -9.93 -5.69
N THR A 329 12.60 -11.19 -5.31
CA THR A 329 11.24 -11.75 -5.17
C THR A 329 10.63 -11.63 -3.78
N SER A 330 11.41 -11.23 -2.77
CA SER A 330 10.95 -11.17 -1.38
C SER A 330 10.19 -9.88 -1.11
N PHE A 331 9.06 -9.97 -0.39
CA PHE A 331 8.40 -8.77 0.11
C PHE A 331 9.20 -8.15 1.26
N CYS A 332 9.45 -6.84 1.20
CA CYS A 332 9.91 -6.04 2.32
C CYS A 332 9.12 -4.72 2.41
N GLN A 333 9.11 -4.12 3.60
CA GLN A 333 8.44 -2.85 3.86
C GLN A 333 9.08 -1.71 3.04
N ALA A 334 8.24 -0.82 2.52
CA ALA A 334 8.67 0.21 1.57
C ALA A 334 9.56 1.28 2.20
N ASN A 335 9.30 1.66 3.45
CA ASN A 335 10.04 2.67 4.20
C ASN A 335 10.83 1.99 5.34
N ARG A 336 12.16 1.97 5.24
CA ARG A 336 13.00 1.27 6.22
C ARG A 336 13.05 1.98 7.57
N THR A 337 13.01 3.31 7.59
CA THR A 337 13.05 4.06 8.85
C THR A 337 11.77 3.83 9.63
N VAL A 338 10.61 3.97 8.99
CA VAL A 338 9.32 3.69 9.63
C VAL A 338 9.17 2.20 9.95
N ASN A 339 9.69 1.29 9.12
CA ASN A 339 9.71 -0.13 9.47
C ASN A 339 10.48 -0.42 10.77
N ARG A 340 11.58 0.28 11.05
CA ARG A 340 12.29 0.12 12.35
C ARG A 340 11.44 0.59 13.53
N LEU A 341 10.68 1.67 13.37
CA LEU A 341 9.71 2.12 14.37
C LEU A 341 8.63 1.06 14.60
N LEU A 342 8.09 0.49 13.52
CA LEU A 342 7.10 -0.60 13.55
C LEU A 342 7.64 -1.85 14.24
N VAL A 343 8.83 -2.32 13.84
CA VAL A 343 9.51 -3.48 14.44
C VAL A 343 9.75 -3.26 15.93
N ARG A 344 10.27 -2.10 16.31
CA ARG A 344 10.50 -1.75 17.72
C ARG A 344 9.19 -1.78 18.51
N HIS A 345 8.13 -1.18 17.98
CA HIS A 345 6.82 -1.18 18.62
C HIS A 345 6.26 -2.60 18.78
N VAL A 346 6.40 -3.46 17.78
CA VAL A 346 5.97 -4.87 17.86
C VAL A 346 6.75 -5.62 18.94
N VAL A 347 8.08 -5.48 18.98
CA VAL A 347 8.92 -6.11 20.00
C VAL A 347 8.56 -5.63 21.41
N ASP A 348 8.40 -4.32 21.60
CA ASP A 348 8.02 -3.72 22.88
C ASP A 348 6.62 -4.18 23.32
N THR A 349 5.67 -4.26 22.39
CA THR A 349 4.31 -4.77 22.66
C THR A 349 4.34 -6.23 23.09
N VAL A 350 5.07 -7.10 22.38
CA VAL A 350 5.21 -8.52 22.77
C VAL A 350 5.83 -8.63 24.16
N ARG A 351 6.88 -7.85 24.46
CA ARG A 351 7.51 -7.81 25.80
C ARG A 351 6.51 -7.41 26.90
N GLN A 352 5.67 -6.40 26.65
CA GLN A 352 4.65 -5.94 27.61
C GLN A 352 3.59 -7.00 27.91
N THR A 353 3.25 -7.87 26.94
CA THR A 353 2.34 -9.00 27.20
C THR A 353 2.95 -10.10 28.08
N GLY A 354 4.28 -10.12 28.25
CA GLY A 354 5.00 -11.17 28.96
C GLY A 354 5.07 -12.51 28.21
N ALA A 355 4.66 -12.56 26.94
CA ALA A 355 4.67 -13.78 26.15
C ALA A 355 6.11 -14.25 25.84
N SER A 356 6.49 -15.42 26.36
CA SER A 356 7.78 -16.04 26.07
C SER A 356 7.83 -16.71 24.69
N ARG A 357 6.66 -16.98 24.09
CA ARG A 357 6.52 -17.64 22.79
C ARG A 357 5.46 -16.98 21.91
N VAL A 358 5.80 -16.80 20.63
CA VAL A 358 4.95 -16.22 19.59
C VAL A 358 4.78 -17.20 18.44
N LEU A 359 3.54 -17.34 17.97
CA LEU A 359 3.23 -17.88 16.65
C LEU A 359 3.08 -16.71 15.67
N GLU A 360 4.02 -16.55 14.76
CA GLU A 360 4.00 -15.52 13.73
C GLU A 360 3.44 -16.12 12.42
N LEU A 361 2.33 -15.58 11.95
CA LEU A 361 1.69 -15.94 10.69
C LEU A 361 2.01 -14.87 9.64
N TYR A 362 2.29 -15.29 8.41
CA TYR A 362 2.73 -14.41 7.32
C TYR A 362 4.11 -13.77 7.62
N ALA A 363 5.05 -14.59 8.11
CA ALA A 363 6.34 -14.12 8.63
C ALA A 363 7.27 -13.50 7.57
N GLY A 364 7.01 -13.73 6.28
CA GLY A 364 7.83 -13.22 5.18
C GLY A 364 9.29 -13.64 5.33
N HIS A 365 10.21 -12.69 5.20
CA HIS A 365 11.65 -12.91 5.39
C HIS A 365 12.11 -12.72 6.85
N GLY A 366 11.19 -12.71 7.79
CA GLY A 366 11.48 -12.56 9.22
C GLY A 366 11.64 -11.12 9.71
N ASN A 367 10.83 -10.19 9.16
CA ASN A 367 10.86 -8.77 9.56
C ASN A 367 10.67 -8.60 11.08
N PHE A 368 9.74 -9.35 11.68
CA PHE A 368 9.52 -9.37 13.13
C PHE A 368 10.17 -10.59 13.79
N THR A 369 10.23 -11.72 13.09
CA THR A 369 10.81 -12.99 13.59
C THR A 369 12.17 -12.80 14.24
N TYR A 370 13.12 -12.20 13.53
CA TYR A 370 14.49 -12.07 14.02
C TYR A 370 14.61 -11.06 15.17
N PRO A 371 14.04 -9.84 15.09
CA PRO A 371 14.00 -8.92 16.23
C PRO A 371 13.40 -9.51 17.50
N LEU A 372 12.27 -10.23 17.40
CA LEU A 372 11.65 -10.92 18.53
C LEU A 372 12.59 -11.99 19.12
N ALA A 373 13.23 -12.77 18.25
CA ALA A 373 14.13 -13.82 18.69
C ALA A 373 15.39 -13.29 19.38
N HIS A 374 15.96 -12.18 18.89
CA HIS A 374 17.09 -11.49 19.55
C HIS A 374 16.66 -10.85 20.89
N ALA A 375 15.40 -10.44 21.01
CA ALA A 375 14.82 -9.96 22.27
C ALA A 375 14.51 -11.10 23.28
N GLY A 376 14.79 -12.36 22.93
CA GLY A 376 14.65 -13.52 23.80
C GLY A 376 13.36 -14.33 23.62
N THR A 377 12.46 -13.93 22.71
CA THR A 377 11.19 -14.64 22.46
C THR A 377 11.40 -15.88 21.59
N GLU A 378 10.74 -17.00 21.91
CA GLU A 378 10.66 -18.15 21.01
C GLU A 378 9.65 -17.88 19.90
N VAL A 379 10.04 -18.02 18.63
CA VAL A 379 9.18 -17.71 17.49
C VAL A 379 8.96 -18.95 16.63
N VAL A 380 7.70 -19.31 16.42
CA VAL A 380 7.30 -20.22 15.34
C VAL A 380 6.78 -19.38 14.20
N ALA A 381 7.52 -19.31 13.09
CA ALA A 381 7.22 -18.45 11.96
C ALA A 381 6.65 -19.27 10.79
N VAL A 382 5.46 -18.90 10.31
CA VAL A 382 4.74 -19.58 9.23
C VAL A 382 4.73 -18.74 7.97
N GLU A 383 5.19 -19.31 6.84
CA GLU A 383 5.29 -18.61 5.56
C GLU A 383 5.10 -19.55 4.35
N VAL A 384 4.56 -19.04 3.23
CA VAL A 384 4.34 -19.78 1.96
C VAL A 384 5.16 -19.25 0.78
N GLY A 385 5.44 -17.95 0.76
CA GLY A 385 5.94 -17.17 -0.36
C GLY A 385 7.43 -16.79 -0.29
N VAL A 386 8.13 -17.16 0.78
CA VAL A 386 9.59 -16.99 0.88
C VAL A 386 10.28 -18.34 0.79
N ASP A 387 11.40 -18.36 0.08
CA ASP A 387 12.32 -19.49 0.11
C ASP A 387 12.99 -19.54 1.49
N LEU A 388 12.49 -20.43 2.35
CA LEU A 388 13.00 -20.57 3.72
C LEU A 388 14.48 -20.97 3.77
N SER A 389 15.06 -21.50 2.68
CA SER A 389 16.47 -21.92 2.65
C SER A 389 17.46 -20.75 2.69
N ILE A 390 17.03 -19.53 2.35
CA ILE A 390 17.87 -18.32 2.40
C ILE A 390 17.87 -17.66 3.78
N LEU A 391 16.95 -18.07 4.66
CA LEU A 391 16.75 -17.47 5.97
C LEU A 391 17.81 -18.00 6.95
N PRO A 392 18.55 -17.12 7.65
CA PRO A 392 19.58 -17.57 8.59
C PRO A 392 18.95 -18.37 9.75
N PRO A 393 19.58 -19.47 10.18
CA PRO A 393 19.13 -20.21 11.35
C PRO A 393 19.29 -19.36 12.61
N HIS A 394 18.38 -19.53 13.57
CA HIS A 394 18.46 -18.89 14.87
C HIS A 394 17.92 -19.87 15.94
N PRO A 395 18.58 -20.02 17.11
CA PRO A 395 18.24 -21.04 18.10
C PRO A 395 16.82 -20.92 18.68
N ARG A 396 16.25 -19.71 18.66
CA ARG A 396 14.88 -19.42 19.12
C ARG A 396 13.84 -19.35 18.00
N VAL A 397 14.19 -19.68 16.76
CA VAL A 397 13.28 -19.57 15.61
C VAL A 397 13.06 -20.93 14.98
N ARG A 398 11.78 -21.27 14.77
CA ARG A 398 11.35 -22.41 13.97
C ARG A 398 10.50 -21.93 12.80
N PHE A 399 11.06 -21.97 11.59
CA PHE A 399 10.31 -21.72 10.37
C PHE A 399 9.49 -22.94 9.94
N ILE A 400 8.26 -22.70 9.50
CA ILE A 400 7.35 -23.72 8.97
C ILE A 400 6.80 -23.22 7.64
N ARG A 401 7.00 -24.02 6.58
CA ARG A 401 6.34 -23.76 5.30
C ARG A 401 4.88 -24.21 5.36
N GLY A 402 3.94 -23.32 5.10
CA GLY A 402 2.52 -23.67 5.03
C GLY A 402 1.58 -22.49 5.16
N ASP A 403 0.32 -22.69 4.81
CA ASP A 403 -0.71 -21.66 4.92
C ASP A 403 -1.08 -21.39 6.39
N ALA A 404 -1.46 -20.15 6.68
CA ALA A 404 -1.72 -19.68 8.05
C ALA A 404 -2.84 -20.48 8.74
N VAL A 405 -3.94 -20.77 8.04
CA VAL A 405 -5.10 -21.49 8.59
C VAL A 405 -4.73 -22.93 8.94
N GLY A 406 -4.11 -23.64 7.99
CA GLY A 406 -3.69 -25.02 8.15
C GLY A 406 -2.68 -25.19 9.27
N GLN A 407 -1.70 -24.28 9.38
CA GLN A 407 -0.70 -24.34 10.44
C GLN A 407 -1.26 -23.95 11.81
N LEU A 408 -2.14 -22.94 11.89
CA LEU A 408 -2.83 -22.60 13.15
C LEU A 408 -3.61 -23.80 13.70
N ARG A 409 -4.36 -24.52 12.86
CA ARG A 409 -5.11 -25.72 13.27
C ARG A 409 -4.22 -26.85 13.76
N LYS A 410 -3.02 -27.02 13.18
CA LYS A 410 -2.06 -28.07 13.56
C LYS A 410 -1.29 -27.73 14.83
N LEU A 411 -0.87 -26.48 14.97
CA LEU A 411 -0.04 -26.02 16.09
C LEU A 411 -0.86 -25.76 17.36
N GLY A 412 -2.15 -25.46 17.21
CA GLY A 412 -3.05 -25.21 18.34
C GLY A 412 -2.81 -23.85 19.00
N ARG A 413 -3.12 -23.76 20.30
CA ARG A 413 -3.06 -22.53 21.07
C ARG A 413 -1.62 -22.05 21.30
N ALA A 414 -1.38 -20.76 21.09
CA ALA A 414 -0.15 -20.06 21.45
C ALA A 414 -0.46 -18.96 22.48
N PRO A 415 0.49 -18.54 23.34
CA PRO A 415 0.28 -17.41 24.26
C PRO A 415 -0.04 -16.12 23.51
N LEU A 416 0.68 -15.86 22.41
CA LEU A 416 0.48 -14.74 21.52
C LEU A 416 0.56 -15.20 20.06
N VAL A 417 -0.35 -14.69 19.22
CA VAL A 417 -0.28 -14.82 17.75
C VAL A 417 0.00 -13.44 17.15
N LEU A 418 1.08 -13.34 16.36
CA LEU A 418 1.41 -12.17 15.55
C LEU A 418 1.00 -12.44 14.09
N LEU A 419 0.38 -11.48 13.42
CA LEU A 419 0.03 -11.60 12.00
C LEU A 419 0.27 -10.30 11.25
N ASP A 420 0.89 -10.40 10.07
CA ASP A 420 1.07 -9.32 9.08
C ASP A 420 0.54 -9.78 7.70
N PRO A 421 -0.80 -9.90 7.55
CA PRO A 421 -1.39 -10.44 6.34
C PRO A 421 -1.26 -9.51 5.12
N PRO A 422 -1.48 -10.04 3.90
CA PRO A 422 -1.55 -9.21 2.69
C PRO A 422 -2.68 -8.18 2.76
N ARG A 423 -2.68 -7.21 1.83
CA ARG A 423 -3.70 -6.12 1.73
C ARG A 423 -5.16 -6.59 1.78
N THR A 424 -5.44 -7.82 1.37
CA THR A 424 -6.78 -8.42 1.43
C THR A 424 -7.27 -8.69 2.86
N GLY A 425 -6.38 -8.57 3.86
CA GLY A 425 -6.58 -8.98 5.24
C GLY A 425 -6.56 -10.51 5.39
N ALA A 426 -7.04 -10.97 6.53
CA ALA A 426 -7.00 -12.36 6.98
C ALA A 426 -8.41 -12.91 7.30
N ARG A 427 -9.43 -12.54 6.50
CA ARG A 427 -10.85 -12.89 6.72
C ARG A 427 -11.07 -14.36 7.09
N GLU A 428 -10.49 -15.27 6.33
CA GLU A 428 -10.65 -16.72 6.52
C GLU A 428 -9.96 -17.23 7.79
N LEU A 429 -8.91 -16.55 8.25
CA LEU A 429 -8.17 -16.90 9.46
C LEU A 429 -8.91 -16.50 10.73
N MET A 430 -9.64 -15.39 10.73
CA MET A 430 -10.21 -14.79 11.96
C MET A 430 -11.08 -15.76 12.77
N PRO A 431 -12.03 -16.54 12.19
CA PRO A 431 -12.83 -17.49 12.98
C PRO A 431 -12.00 -18.61 13.60
N HIS A 432 -10.94 -19.05 12.90
CA HIS A 432 -10.02 -20.06 13.41
C HIS A 432 -9.13 -19.51 14.52
N LEU A 433 -8.72 -18.24 14.40
CA LEU A 433 -7.91 -17.56 15.39
C LEU A 433 -8.70 -17.32 16.69
N ALA A 434 -9.94 -16.84 16.58
CA ALA A 434 -10.84 -16.71 17.73
C ALA A 434 -11.04 -18.06 18.43
N LYS A 435 -11.33 -19.13 17.66
CA LYS A 435 -11.49 -20.49 18.19
C LYS A 435 -10.21 -21.06 18.83
N ALA A 436 -9.03 -20.74 18.30
CA ALA A 436 -7.75 -21.20 18.85
C ALA A 436 -7.45 -20.58 20.23
N GLY A 437 -8.06 -19.44 20.55
CA GLY A 437 -8.04 -18.84 21.88
C GLY A 437 -6.66 -18.39 22.40
N PRO A 438 -5.77 -17.77 21.60
CA PRO A 438 -4.56 -17.16 22.17
C PRO A 438 -4.90 -16.09 23.22
N GLY A 439 -4.03 -15.87 24.21
CA GLY A 439 -4.26 -14.82 25.21
C GLY A 439 -4.20 -13.41 24.60
N HIS A 440 -3.32 -13.25 23.61
CA HIS A 440 -3.11 -12.01 22.88
C HIS A 440 -3.02 -12.26 21.37
N ILE A 441 -3.51 -11.31 20.58
CA ILE A 441 -3.32 -11.26 19.12
C ILE A 441 -2.73 -9.91 18.77
N LEU A 442 -1.56 -9.89 18.14
CA LEU A 442 -0.96 -8.67 17.61
C LEU A 442 -1.12 -8.63 16.09
N TYR A 443 -2.01 -7.78 15.61
CA TYR A 443 -2.34 -7.65 14.19
C TYR A 443 -1.61 -6.43 13.59
N VAL A 444 -0.77 -6.64 12.57
CA VAL A 444 -0.20 -5.60 11.71
C VAL A 444 -1.02 -5.49 10.42
N SER A 445 -1.42 -4.29 10.00
CA SER A 445 -2.28 -4.12 8.82
C SER A 445 -1.92 -2.88 8.00
N CYS A 446 -1.79 -3.07 6.69
CA CYS A 446 -1.57 -1.99 5.72
C CYS A 446 -2.86 -1.45 5.10
N ASP A 447 -4.04 -1.96 5.50
CA ASP A 447 -5.35 -1.50 5.01
C ASP A 447 -6.39 -1.40 6.15
N PRO A 448 -6.77 -0.17 6.55
CA PRO A 448 -7.73 0.04 7.63
C PRO A 448 -9.12 -0.56 7.41
N ASN A 449 -9.57 -0.72 6.16
CA ASN A 449 -10.90 -1.27 5.89
C ASN A 449 -10.92 -2.77 6.11
N THR A 450 -9.91 -3.50 5.63
CA THR A 450 -9.81 -4.93 5.89
C THR A 450 -9.50 -5.21 7.35
N PHE A 451 -8.72 -4.35 8.02
CA PHE A 451 -8.52 -4.39 9.46
C PHE A 451 -9.85 -4.32 10.23
N VAL A 452 -10.69 -3.31 9.99
CA VAL A 452 -11.98 -3.15 10.70
C VAL A 452 -12.88 -4.36 10.49
N ARG A 453 -12.93 -4.90 9.27
CA ARG A 453 -13.68 -6.12 8.98
C ARG A 453 -13.19 -7.31 9.82
N ASP A 454 -11.88 -7.51 9.88
CA ASP A 454 -11.28 -8.64 10.58
C ASP A 454 -11.38 -8.49 12.10
N ALA A 455 -11.18 -7.27 12.61
CA ALA A 455 -11.31 -6.90 14.02
C ALA A 455 -12.73 -7.14 14.56
N ALA A 456 -13.77 -6.94 13.73
CA ALA A 456 -15.15 -7.25 14.11
C ALA A 456 -15.34 -8.74 14.42
N VAL A 457 -14.76 -9.63 13.62
CA VAL A 457 -14.82 -11.08 13.85
C VAL A 457 -14.08 -11.48 15.14
N LEU A 458 -12.93 -10.85 15.43
CA LEU A 458 -12.23 -11.08 16.70
C LEU A 458 -13.03 -10.55 17.89
N SER A 459 -13.71 -9.42 17.73
CA SER A 459 -14.57 -8.83 18.78
C SER A 459 -15.76 -9.74 19.10
N GLU A 460 -16.44 -10.26 18.08
CA GLU A 460 -17.48 -11.29 18.23
C GLU A 460 -16.94 -12.58 18.87
N GLY A 461 -15.66 -12.86 18.67
CA GLY A 461 -14.92 -13.98 19.25
C GLY A 461 -14.43 -13.79 20.68
N GLY A 462 -14.79 -12.69 21.36
CA GLY A 462 -14.43 -12.42 22.76
C GLY A 462 -13.06 -11.75 22.95
N TYR A 463 -12.63 -10.92 21.99
CA TYR A 463 -11.43 -10.11 22.11
C TYR A 463 -11.74 -8.62 22.08
N ARG A 464 -11.10 -7.84 22.94
CA ARG A 464 -11.11 -6.38 22.87
C ARG A 464 -9.78 -5.83 22.35
N ILE A 465 -9.83 -4.69 21.67
CA ILE A 465 -8.64 -3.92 21.30
C ILE A 465 -8.07 -3.29 22.58
N ALA A 466 -6.91 -3.75 23.03
CA ALA A 466 -6.19 -3.23 24.18
C ALA A 466 -5.36 -1.99 23.82
N SER A 467 -4.74 -1.97 22.64
CA SER A 467 -4.05 -0.81 22.11
C SER A 467 -4.05 -0.83 20.58
N ILE A 468 -3.92 0.35 19.98
CA ILE A 468 -3.74 0.52 18.54
C ILE A 468 -2.72 1.63 18.28
N THR A 469 -1.89 1.47 17.27
CA THR A 469 -0.89 2.46 16.86
C THR A 469 -0.84 2.52 15.34
N ALA A 470 -0.64 3.71 14.78
CA ALA A 470 -0.56 3.92 13.36
C ALA A 470 0.85 4.37 12.96
N PHE A 471 1.28 4.00 11.76
CA PHE A 471 2.59 4.37 11.21
C PHE A 471 2.42 4.93 9.80
N ASP A 472 3.15 5.99 9.52
CA ASP A 472 3.20 6.55 8.19
C ASP A 472 4.24 5.87 7.30
N MET A 473 3.95 4.62 6.92
CA MET A 473 4.83 3.82 6.07
C MET A 473 5.01 4.42 4.66
N MET A 474 4.06 5.23 4.20
CA MET A 474 4.06 5.79 2.84
C MET A 474 3.58 7.25 2.85
N PRO A 475 4.46 8.20 3.20
CA PRO A 475 4.23 9.63 2.98
C PRO A 475 3.80 9.91 1.53
N GLN A 476 3.10 11.02 1.28
CA GLN A 476 2.55 11.39 -0.04
C GLN A 476 1.42 10.48 -0.56
N THR A 477 0.97 9.53 0.25
CA THR A 477 -0.14 8.62 -0.06
C THR A 477 -1.17 8.61 1.06
N HIS A 478 -2.38 8.15 0.76
CA HIS A 478 -3.42 7.88 1.76
C HIS A 478 -3.17 6.61 2.59
N HIS A 479 -2.14 5.80 2.27
CA HIS A 479 -1.88 4.56 2.99
C HIS A 479 -1.38 4.82 4.40
N VAL A 480 -1.77 3.93 5.32
CA VAL A 480 -1.39 3.95 6.73
C VAL A 480 -1.23 2.51 7.19
N GLU A 481 -0.16 2.26 7.93
CA GLU A 481 0.08 0.97 8.57
C GLU A 481 -0.47 1.03 10.00
N LEU A 482 -1.07 -0.05 10.48
CA LEU A 482 -1.68 -0.14 11.80
C LEU A 482 -1.11 -1.34 12.55
N THR A 483 -0.89 -1.20 13.85
CA THR A 483 -0.75 -2.31 14.78
C THR A 483 -1.89 -2.27 15.78
N ALA A 484 -2.50 -3.42 16.07
CA ALA A 484 -3.50 -3.54 17.12
C ALA A 484 -3.20 -4.75 18.00
N LEU A 485 -3.10 -4.52 19.31
CA LEU A 485 -3.07 -5.59 20.29
C LEU A 485 -4.50 -5.89 20.72
N PHE A 486 -4.94 -7.12 20.48
CA PHE A 486 -6.18 -7.67 21.01
C PHE A 486 -5.87 -8.52 22.24
N GLN A 487 -6.71 -8.42 23.25
CA GLN A 487 -6.66 -9.21 24.46
C GLN A 487 -7.97 -9.98 24.59
N ALA A 488 -7.89 -11.26 24.93
CA ALA A 488 -9.09 -12.04 25.27
C ALA A 488 -9.76 -11.44 26.52
N ASP A 489 -11.08 -11.32 26.49
CA ASP A 489 -11.89 -10.82 27.61
C ASP A 489 -11.89 -11.74 28.83
#